data_AF-F8IL76-F1
#
_entry.id   AF-F8IL76-F1
#
_cell.length_a   1.000
_cell.length_b   1.000
_cell.length_c   1.000
_cell.angle_alpha   90.00
_cell.angle_beta   90.00
_cell.angle_gamma   90.00
#
_symmetry.space_group_name_H-M   'P 1'
#
loop_
_entity.id
_entity.type
_entity.pdbx_description
1 polymer ?
#
loop_
_entity_poly.entity_id
_entity_poly.type
_entity_poly.pdbx_seq_one_letter_code
_entity_poly.pdbx_strand_id
1 'polypeptide(L)'
;MRLQEFYERMNKSFVEDAETFTRWEKHRSILAKYIRELLSLSDIKRILVVGSGNCYDLDLHVFNEHEVVVTFIDIDAEATRRAIEDREPMLLQKSKYHTNGHFGME
;
A
#
# COMPACT_ATOMS: atom_id res chain seq x y z
N MET A 1 -1.05 -24.31 15.49
CA MET A 1 -1.00 -22.89 15.09
C MET A 1 -2.19 -22.64 14.20
N ARG A 2 -3.08 -21.72 14.58
CA ARG A 2 -4.22 -21.34 13.74
C ARG A 2 -3.72 -20.56 12.52
N LEU A 3 -4.46 -20.63 11.40
CA LEU A 3 -4.07 -19.97 10.15
C LEU A 3 -3.82 -18.46 10.34
N GLN A 4 -4.67 -17.79 11.10
CA GLN A 4 -4.52 -16.38 11.45
C GLN A 4 -3.21 -16.09 12.23
N GLU A 5 -2.89 -16.91 13.25
CA GLU A 5 -1.65 -16.77 14.04
C GLU A 5 -0.39 -16.95 13.19
N PHE A 6 -0.46 -17.76 12.13
CA PHE A 6 0.65 -17.93 11.19
C PHE A 6 0.89 -16.65 10.38
N TYR A 7 -0.17 -16.06 9.82
CA TYR A 7 -0.07 -14.82 9.04
C TYR A 7 0.33 -13.61 9.88
N GLU A 8 -0.23 -13.46 11.09
CA GLU A 8 0.15 -12.39 12.01
C GLU A 8 1.65 -12.45 12.37
N ARG A 9 2.18 -13.66 12.59
CA ARG A 9 3.62 -13.86 12.85
C ARG A 9 4.48 -13.49 11.65
N MET A 10 4.10 -13.94 10.46
CA MET A 10 4.82 -13.65 9.22
C MET A 10 4.89 -12.15 8.95
N ASN A 11 3.75 -11.45 9.12
CA ASN A 11 3.66 -10.01 8.94
C ASN A 11 4.45 -9.25 10.02
N LYS A 12 4.49 -9.70 11.26
CA LYS A 12 5.34 -9.07 12.29
C LYS A 12 6.84 -9.23 12.00
N SER A 13 7.27 -10.42 11.57
CA SER A 13 8.69 -10.70 11.32
C SER A 13 9.30 -9.86 10.19
N PHE A 14 8.49 -9.38 9.23
CA PHE A 14 8.99 -8.54 8.14
C PHE A 14 9.31 -7.09 8.56
N VAL A 15 8.67 -6.57 9.61
CA VAL A 15 8.87 -5.19 10.10
C VAL A 15 10.24 -5.07 10.81
N GLU A 16 10.71 -6.16 11.42
CA GLU A 16 11.90 -6.17 12.27
C GLU A 16 13.18 -6.59 11.55
N ASP A 17 13.09 -7.06 10.30
CA ASP A 17 14.22 -7.59 9.55
C ASP A 17 14.56 -6.76 8.29
N ALA A 18 15.46 -5.80 8.47
CA ALA A 18 15.98 -4.94 7.40
C ALA A 18 16.72 -5.73 6.30
N GLU A 19 17.28 -6.91 6.61
CA GLU A 19 17.93 -7.78 5.62
C GLU A 19 16.88 -8.40 4.70
N THR A 20 15.80 -8.92 5.29
CA THR A 20 14.65 -9.41 4.51
C THR A 20 14.05 -8.29 3.67
N PHE A 21 13.84 -7.09 4.22
CA PHE A 21 13.35 -5.96 3.42
C PHE A 21 14.27 -5.68 2.23
N THR A 22 15.58 -5.56 2.44
CA THR A 22 16.56 -5.26 1.38
C THR A 22 16.62 -6.36 0.31
N ARG A 23 16.47 -7.62 0.71
CA ARG A 23 16.48 -8.77 -0.21
C ARG A 23 15.40 -8.67 -1.29
N TRP A 24 14.24 -8.11 -0.95
CA TRP A 24 13.11 -7.97 -1.87
C TRP A 24 13.12 -6.67 -2.68
N GLU A 25 14.10 -5.78 -2.50
CA GLU A 25 14.18 -4.47 -3.17
C GLU A 25 14.11 -4.58 -4.71
N LYS A 26 14.86 -5.53 -5.28
CA LYS A 26 14.84 -5.76 -6.73
C LYS A 26 13.45 -6.20 -7.21
N HIS A 27 12.76 -7.04 -6.44
CA HIS A 27 11.42 -7.51 -6.78
C HIS A 27 10.42 -6.35 -6.76
N ARG A 28 10.46 -5.52 -5.71
CA ARG A 28 9.63 -4.31 -5.59
C ARG A 28 9.82 -3.35 -6.74
N SER A 29 11.07 -3.07 -7.10
CA SER A 29 11.40 -2.20 -8.23
C SER A 29 10.81 -2.71 -9.55
N ILE A 30 10.89 -4.03 -9.80
CA ILE A 30 10.33 -4.65 -11.01
C ILE A 30 8.80 -4.57 -10.99
N LEU A 31 8.18 -4.89 -9.85
CA LEU A 31 6.73 -4.86 -9.70
C LEU A 31 6.17 -3.43 -9.89
N ALA A 32 6.80 -2.44 -9.26
CA ALA A 32 6.45 -1.02 -9.39
C ALA A 32 6.53 -0.55 -10.84
N LYS A 33 7.58 -0.95 -11.58
CA LYS A 33 7.71 -0.65 -13.00
C LYS A 33 6.56 -1.26 -13.81
N TYR A 34 6.25 -2.53 -13.59
CA TYR A 34 5.19 -3.23 -14.30
C TYR A 34 3.81 -2.59 -14.05
N ILE A 35 3.50 -2.28 -12.79
CA ILE A 35 2.25 -1.61 -12.42
C ILE A 35 2.18 -0.23 -13.10
N ARG A 36 3.25 0.56 -13.06
CA ARG A 36 3.29 1.89 -13.70
C ARG A 36 3.06 1.82 -15.21
N GLU A 37 3.69 0.86 -15.90
CA GLU A 37 3.48 0.63 -17.33
C GLU A 37 2.04 0.18 -17.63
N LEU A 38 1.46 -0.69 -16.81
CA LEU A 38 0.06 -1.11 -16.96
C LEU A 38 -0.89 0.09 -16.83
N LEU A 39 -0.70 0.93 -15.81
CA LEU A 39 -1.54 2.09 -15.54
C LEU A 39 -1.36 3.22 -16.55
N SER A 40 -0.22 3.32 -17.24
CA SER A 40 -0.01 4.33 -18.29
C SER A 40 -0.62 3.93 -19.64
N LEU A 41 -0.80 2.65 -19.89
CA LEU A 41 -1.32 2.10 -21.15
C LEU A 41 -2.82 1.79 -21.11
N SER A 42 -3.49 2.02 -19.99
CA SER A 42 -4.88 1.63 -19.79
C SER A 42 -5.68 2.68 -19.03
N ASP A 43 -7.00 2.71 -19.23
CA ASP A 43 -7.91 3.57 -18.46
C ASP A 43 -8.39 2.86 -17.18
N ILE A 44 -7.48 2.17 -16.48
CA ILE A 44 -7.80 1.50 -15.22
C ILE A 44 -8.13 2.57 -14.17
N LYS A 45 -9.33 2.47 -13.58
CA LYS A 45 -9.77 3.34 -12.48
C LYS A 45 -9.78 2.67 -11.12
N ARG A 46 -9.73 1.33 -11.09
CA ARG A 46 -9.88 0.54 -9.86
C ARG A 46 -8.91 -0.63 -9.86
N ILE A 47 -8.24 -0.83 -8.74
CA ILE A 47 -7.26 -1.91 -8.53
C ILE A 47 -7.66 -2.68 -7.28
N LEU A 48 -7.60 -4.00 -7.37
CA LEU A 48 -7.75 -4.89 -6.23
C LEU A 48 -6.43 -5.60 -5.96
N VAL A 49 -5.88 -5.40 -4.77
CA VAL A 49 -4.68 -6.09 -4.28
C VAL A 49 -5.13 -7.20 -3.34
N VAL A 50 -4.82 -8.45 -3.67
CA VAL A 50 -5.15 -9.63 -2.86
C VAL A 50 -3.87 -10.17 -2.23
N GLY A 51 -3.93 -10.44 -0.92
CA GLY A 51 -2.74 -10.82 -0.14
C GLY A 51 -1.82 -9.63 0.09
N SER A 52 -2.38 -8.48 0.48
CA SER A 52 -1.63 -7.24 0.63
C SER A 52 -0.62 -7.27 1.78
N GLY A 53 -0.80 -8.12 2.79
CA GLY A 53 0.06 -8.20 3.97
C GLY A 53 0.31 -6.81 4.56
N ASN A 54 1.57 -6.48 4.81
CA ASN A 54 2.01 -5.13 5.23
C ASN A 54 2.31 -4.17 4.05
N CYS A 55 1.84 -4.47 2.85
CA CYS A 55 2.09 -3.73 1.62
C CYS A 55 3.58 -3.46 1.32
N TYR A 56 4.52 -4.16 1.97
CA TYR A 56 5.96 -3.87 1.84
C TYR A 56 6.45 -4.12 0.43
N ASP A 57 5.89 -5.09 -0.27
CA ASP A 57 6.28 -5.44 -1.64
C ASP A 57 5.75 -4.44 -2.69
N LEU A 58 4.83 -3.56 -2.30
CA LEU A 58 4.20 -2.59 -3.19
C LEU A 58 4.77 -1.20 -2.97
N ASP A 59 5.20 -0.56 -4.06
CA ASP A 59 5.41 0.88 -4.07
C ASP A 59 4.05 1.58 -4.20
N LEU A 60 3.49 1.97 -3.05
CA LEU A 60 2.18 2.60 -2.99
C LEU A 60 2.15 3.98 -3.69
N HIS A 61 3.30 4.63 -3.92
CA HIS A 61 3.34 5.91 -4.63
C HIS A 61 2.96 5.77 -6.10
N VAL A 62 3.20 4.62 -6.72
CA VAL A 62 2.77 4.34 -8.10
C VAL A 62 1.26 4.53 -8.23
N PHE A 63 0.48 4.18 -7.22
CA PHE A 63 -0.97 4.35 -7.27
C PHE A 63 -1.41 5.80 -7.09
N ASN A 64 -0.59 6.68 -6.49
CA ASN A 64 -0.92 8.10 -6.36
C ASN A 64 -0.59 8.90 -7.63
N GLU A 65 0.32 8.39 -8.47
CA GLU A 65 0.67 9.00 -9.77
C GLU A 65 -0.48 8.88 -10.78
N HIS A 66 -1.42 7.97 -10.55
CA HIS A 66 -2.57 7.71 -11.39
C HIS A 66 -3.85 7.90 -10.57
N GLU A 67 -4.91 8.51 -11.11
CA GLU A 67 -6.18 8.67 -10.39
C GLU A 67 -6.94 7.34 -10.29
N VAL A 68 -6.44 6.43 -9.45
CA VAL A 68 -6.98 5.08 -9.26
C VAL A 68 -7.46 4.85 -7.83
N VAL A 69 -8.55 4.12 -7.70
CA VAL A 69 -9.03 3.63 -6.40
C VAL A 69 -8.43 2.26 -6.14
N VAL A 70 -7.62 2.12 -5.09
CA VAL A 70 -7.02 0.83 -4.71
C VAL A 70 -7.75 0.24 -3.52
N THR A 71 -8.17 -1.01 -3.65
CA THR A 71 -8.74 -1.82 -2.56
C THR A 71 -7.74 -2.89 -2.18
N PHE A 72 -7.42 -2.99 -0.89
CA PHE A 72 -6.51 -4.00 -0.34
C PHE A 72 -7.31 -5.06 0.41
N ILE A 73 -7.02 -6.33 0.16
CA ILE A 73 -7.64 -7.48 0.83
C ILE A 73 -6.53 -8.39 1.35
N ASP A 74 -6.56 -8.69 2.64
CA ASP A 74 -5.71 -9.69 3.28
C ASP A 74 -6.51 -10.48 4.33
N ILE A 75 -6.04 -11.68 4.64
CA ILE A 75 -6.59 -12.49 5.74
C ILE A 75 -6.24 -11.87 7.10
N ASP A 76 -5.11 -11.16 7.19
CA ASP A 76 -4.70 -10.30 8.29
C ASP A 76 -4.92 -8.83 7.88
N ALA A 77 -6.19 -8.41 7.89
CA ALA A 77 -6.57 -7.04 7.52
C ALA A 77 -5.89 -5.97 8.39
N GLU A 78 -5.51 -6.34 9.62
CA GLU A 78 -4.86 -5.44 10.56
C GLU A 78 -3.40 -5.16 10.17
N ALA A 79 -2.70 -6.13 9.58
CA ALA A 79 -1.39 -5.88 8.94
C ALA A 79 -1.48 -4.87 7.80
N THR A 80 -2.49 -5.00 6.94
CA THR A 80 -2.73 -4.05 5.85
C THR A 80 -3.08 -2.66 6.38
N ARG A 81 -3.93 -2.57 7.41
CA ARG A 81 -4.29 -1.29 8.04
C ARG A 81 -3.06 -0.55 8.57
N ARG A 82 -2.25 -1.20 9.40
CA ARG A 82 -1.02 -0.61 9.97
C ARG A 82 -0.08 -0.11 8.87
N ALA A 83 0.12 -0.94 7.85
CA ALA A 83 1.01 -0.61 6.74
C ALA A 83 0.56 0.59 5.89
N ILE A 84 -0.74 0.82 5.78
CA ILE A 84 -1.29 2.00 5.11
C ILE A 84 -1.12 3.22 6.01
N GLU A 85 -1.48 3.12 7.30
CA GLU A 85 -1.36 4.22 8.27
C GLU A 85 0.08 4.72 8.45
N ASP A 86 1.04 3.80 8.57
CA ASP A 86 2.47 4.14 8.71
C ASP A 86 3.01 4.93 7.49
N ARG A 87 2.42 4.71 6.31
CA ARG A 87 2.83 5.34 5.05
C ARG A 87 1.89 6.45 4.61
N GLU A 88 0.74 6.61 5.27
CA GLU A 88 -0.27 7.60 4.96
C GLU A 88 0.33 9.01 4.87
N PRO A 89 1.19 9.47 5.80
CA PRO A 89 1.81 10.81 5.69
C PRO A 89 2.62 11.03 4.41
N MET A 90 3.25 9.98 3.87
CA MET A 90 4.02 10.02 2.62
C MET A 90 3.09 9.94 1.39
N LEU A 91 1.96 9.24 1.52
CA LEU A 91 0.95 9.16 0.47
C LEU A 91 0.18 10.49 0.33
N LEU A 92 -0.10 11.17 1.44
CA LEU A 92 -0.77 12.47 1.48
C LEU A 92 0.14 13.62 1.01
N GLN A 93 1.47 13.51 1.10
CA GLN A 93 2.41 14.59 0.74
C GLN A 93 2.46 14.98 -0.75
N LYS A 94 1.88 14.20 -1.66
CA LYS A 94 1.78 14.55 -3.10
C LYS A 94 0.38 14.95 -3.56
N SER A 95 -0.63 14.89 -2.70
CA SER A 95 -1.95 15.42 -3.00
C SER A 95 -2.03 16.85 -2.47
N LYS A 96 -2.10 17.85 -3.35
CA LYS A 96 -2.53 19.20 -2.93
C LYS A 96 -3.96 19.07 -2.40
N TYR A 97 -4.15 19.05 -1.08
CA TYR A 97 -5.49 19.07 -0.51
C TYR A 97 -6.11 20.46 -0.66
N HIS A 98 -7.27 20.50 -1.31
CA HIS A 98 -8.34 21.41 -0.91
C HIS A 98 -9.03 20.79 0.30
N THR A 99 -8.86 21.40 1.47
CA THR A 99 -9.79 21.18 2.58
C THR A 99 -11.01 22.05 2.34
N ASN A 100 -12.14 21.45 1.93
CA ASN A 100 -13.44 22.11 2.11
C ASN A 100 -13.80 22.06 3.60
N GLY A 101 -13.16 22.92 4.38
CA GLY A 101 -13.59 23.26 5.73
C GLY A 101 -14.72 24.27 5.65
N HIS A 102 -15.94 23.79 5.34
CA HIS A 102 -17.15 24.52 5.71
C HIS A 102 -17.32 24.35 7.23
N PHE A 103 -16.64 25.20 8.01
CA PHE A 103 -17.09 25.49 9.37
C PHE A 103 -17.94 26.74 9.27
N GLY A 104 -19.25 26.54 9.17
CA GLY A 104 -20.19 27.56 9.59
C GLY A 104 -19.93 27.87 11.06
N MET A 105 -19.65 29.13 11.35
CA MET A 105 -20.01 29.73 12.63
C MET A 105 -20.72 31.04 12.30
N GLU A 106 -21.83 31.21 13.03
CA GLU A 106 -22.61 32.43 13.18
C GLU A 106 -21.74 33.66 13.50
#